data_AF-A0A7S2KXE5-F1
#
_entry.id   AF-A0A7S2KXE5-F1
#
_cell.length_a   1.000
_cell.length_b   1.000
_cell.length_c   1.000
_cell.angle_alpha   90.00
_cell.angle_beta   90.00
_cell.angle_gamma   90.00
#
_symmetry.space_group_name_H-M   'P 1'
#
loop_
_entity.id
_entity.type
_entity.pdbx_description
1 polymer ?
#
loop_
_entity_poly.entity_id
_entity_poly.type
_entity_poly.pdbx_seq_one_letter_code
_entity_poly.pdbx_strand_id
1 'polypeptide(L)'
;SAALAALSPDVASSGDAPQSVLPHVLVPVLGGIAVATLCCCGGLLAVRQRHAREAEEREKRDAREAKQIREALEIRDVLRCPLAVMQAGRFLALEELPPHEEARHDHLLILDNFDIALDFFTDPGRFGVFFSHQWTSLTVPDHSGLQLAAMKASVEALVQKHGCTVDDIYVWVDYFSIPQANCISKYNAILSLPVYVSLLENFVIVAPDVVHADTGDVCNMGSYMNRGWCRAEQLSCML
;
A
#
# COMPACT_ATOMS: atom_id res chain seq x y z
N SER A 1 92.34 36.99 12.10
CA SER A 1 93.52 37.32 11.29
C SER A 1 93.29 36.77 9.88
N ALA A 2 93.56 37.60 8.87
CA ALA A 2 93.63 37.35 7.42
C ALA A 2 94.33 36.02 7.05
N ALA A 3 94.28 35.43 5.85
CA ALA A 3 93.66 35.63 4.53
C ALA A 3 94.02 34.39 3.69
N LEU A 4 93.36 34.14 2.55
CA LEU A 4 93.86 33.49 1.31
C LEU A 4 92.63 33.19 0.42
N ALA A 5 92.31 33.86 -0.68
CA ALA A 5 93.02 34.13 -1.94
C ALA A 5 93.22 32.89 -2.84
N ALA A 6 92.38 32.81 -3.88
CA ALA A 6 92.74 32.76 -5.31
C ALA A 6 92.56 31.45 -6.15
N LEU A 7 91.89 31.65 -7.31
CA LEU A 7 92.14 31.12 -8.69
C LEU A 7 91.43 29.84 -9.21
N SER A 8 90.45 30.06 -10.14
CA SER A 8 90.23 29.61 -11.56
C SER A 8 90.82 28.28 -12.11
N PRO A 9 90.44 27.72 -13.31
CA PRO A 9 89.64 28.24 -14.46
C PRO A 9 88.72 27.23 -15.25
N ASP A 10 88.17 27.73 -16.37
CA ASP A 10 87.36 27.23 -17.52
C ASP A 10 87.39 25.75 -18.02
N VAL A 11 86.30 25.31 -18.70
CA VAL A 11 86.24 24.90 -20.15
C VAL A 11 84.89 24.26 -20.59
N ALA A 12 84.46 24.61 -21.83
CA ALA A 12 83.68 23.86 -22.85
C ALA A 12 82.12 23.88 -22.97
N SER A 13 81.67 24.66 -23.96
CA SER A 13 80.72 24.37 -25.07
C SER A 13 79.98 23.02 -25.15
N SER A 14 78.63 23.09 -25.19
CA SER A 14 77.75 22.60 -26.27
C SER A 14 76.29 22.88 -25.91
N GLY A 15 75.43 23.25 -26.87
CA GLY A 15 74.01 23.53 -26.57
C GLY A 15 73.15 23.69 -27.82
N ASP A 16 72.53 22.58 -28.22
CA ASP A 16 71.48 22.49 -29.23
C ASP A 16 70.27 23.39 -28.92
N ALA A 17 69.65 23.94 -29.98
CA ALA A 17 68.45 24.76 -29.89
C ALA A 17 67.21 23.91 -29.53
N PRO A 18 66.42 24.27 -28.50
CA PRO A 18 65.22 23.52 -28.16
C PRO A 18 64.03 23.92 -29.04
N GLN A 19 63.45 22.92 -29.70
CA GLN A 19 62.18 23.00 -30.43
C GLN A 19 61.04 23.49 -29.50
N SER A 20 60.17 24.38 -29.99
CA SER A 20 59.08 24.99 -29.21
C SER A 20 57.94 24.01 -28.94
N VAL A 21 57.94 23.41 -27.74
CA VAL A 21 56.97 22.38 -27.26
C VAL A 21 55.57 22.95 -26.93
N LEU A 22 55.40 24.28 -26.95
CA LEU A 22 54.18 24.98 -26.52
C LEU A 22 52.87 24.59 -27.24
N PRO A 23 52.79 24.41 -28.58
CA PRO A 23 51.51 24.15 -29.25
C PRO A 23 50.99 22.72 -29.04
N HIS A 24 51.87 21.75 -28.74
CA HIS A 24 51.48 20.35 -28.56
C HIS A 24 50.83 20.07 -27.19
N VAL A 25 50.99 20.96 -26.21
CA VAL A 25 50.43 20.81 -24.85
C VAL A 25 49.13 21.62 -24.69
N LEU A 26 49.03 22.79 -25.32
CA LEU A 26 47.85 23.66 -25.18
C LEU A 26 46.58 23.09 -25.83
N VAL A 27 46.71 22.47 -27.00
CA VAL A 27 45.58 21.89 -27.75
C VAL A 27 44.85 20.77 -26.98
N PRO A 28 45.53 19.75 -26.41
CA PRO A 28 44.85 18.70 -25.65
C PRO A 28 44.26 19.20 -24.32
N VAL A 29 44.88 20.20 -23.67
CA VAL A 29 44.34 20.80 -22.44
C VAL A 29 43.03 21.54 -22.72
N LEU A 30 42.98 22.36 -23.77
CA LEU A 30 41.76 23.06 -24.18
C LEU A 30 40.67 22.08 -24.63
N GLY A 31 41.04 21.02 -25.35
CA GLY A 31 40.12 19.93 -25.70
C GLY A 31 39.56 19.20 -24.48
N GLY A 32 40.40 18.91 -23.48
CA GLY A 32 39.99 18.28 -22.23
C GLY A 32 39.03 19.15 -21.42
N ILE A 33 39.26 20.46 -21.35
CA ILE A 33 38.36 21.42 -20.69
C ILE A 33 37.01 21.50 -21.43
N ALA A 34 37.03 21.55 -22.76
CA ALA A 34 35.80 21.56 -23.57
C ALA A 34 34.97 20.27 -23.38
N VAL A 35 35.61 19.10 -23.32
CA VAL A 35 34.93 17.83 -23.05
C VAL A 35 34.39 17.79 -21.62
N ALA A 36 35.18 18.20 -20.63
CA ALA A 36 34.74 18.23 -19.23
C ALA A 36 33.55 19.17 -19.02
N THR A 37 33.57 20.35 -19.63
CA THR A 37 32.45 21.31 -19.58
C THR A 37 31.20 20.77 -20.27
N LEU A 38 31.33 20.13 -21.43
CA LEU A 38 30.21 19.45 -22.09
C LEU A 38 29.62 18.32 -21.23
N CYS A 39 30.47 17.49 -20.61
CA CYS A 39 30.03 16.43 -19.70
C CYS A 39 29.32 16.99 -18.45
N CYS A 40 29.85 18.05 -17.83
CA CYS A 40 29.22 18.72 -16.70
C CYS A 40 27.87 19.34 -17.07
N CYS A 41 27.79 20.04 -18.20
CA CYS A 41 26.54 20.60 -18.71
C CYS A 41 25.51 19.51 -19.02
N GLY A 42 25.92 18.40 -19.65
CA GLY A 42 25.06 17.24 -19.90
C GLY A 42 24.54 16.60 -18.61
N GLY A 43 25.40 16.46 -17.60
CA GLY A 43 25.02 15.96 -16.27
C GLY A 43 23.99 16.85 -15.57
N LEU A 44 24.20 18.17 -15.58
CA LEU A 44 23.27 19.14 -14.98
C LEU A 44 21.90 19.16 -15.69
N LEU A 45 21.88 19.05 -17.02
CA LEU A 45 20.64 18.94 -17.79
C LEU A 45 19.91 17.64 -17.50
N ALA A 46 20.62 16.51 -17.38
CA ALA A 46 20.03 15.21 -17.05
C ALA A 46 19.42 15.20 -15.63
N VAL A 47 20.09 15.80 -14.64
CA VAL A 47 19.57 15.94 -13.27
C VAL A 47 18.32 16.81 -13.25
N ARG A 48 18.32 17.95 -13.96
CA ARG A 48 17.12 18.80 -14.11
C ARG A 48 15.95 18.06 -14.76
N GLN A 49 16.20 17.28 -15.80
CA GLN A 49 15.16 16.48 -16.47
C GLN A 49 14.61 15.38 -15.55
N ARG A 50 15.45 14.75 -14.73
CA ARG A 50 14.99 13.77 -13.73
C ARG A 50 14.10 14.42 -12.68
N HIS A 51 14.52 15.54 -12.09
CA HIS A 51 13.69 16.26 -11.12
C HIS A 51 12.38 16.77 -11.72
N ALA A 52 12.37 17.22 -12.98
CA ALA A 52 11.15 17.64 -13.66
C ALA A 52 10.19 16.46 -13.91
N ARG A 53 10.70 15.29 -14.32
CA ARG A 53 9.89 14.07 -14.47
C ARG A 53 9.34 13.56 -13.14
N GLU A 54 10.18 13.55 -12.10
CA GLU A 54 9.76 13.18 -10.75
C GLU A 54 8.70 14.14 -10.20
N ALA A 55 8.80 15.45 -10.48
CA ALA A 55 7.79 16.43 -10.12
C ALA A 55 6.47 16.22 -10.89
N GLU A 56 6.54 15.95 -12.19
CA GLU A 56 5.36 15.65 -13.03
C GLU A 56 4.69 14.33 -12.60
N GLU A 57 5.46 13.31 -12.24
CA GLU A 57 4.94 12.04 -11.71
C GLU A 57 4.31 12.21 -10.33
N ARG A 58 4.93 13.02 -9.45
CA ARG A 58 4.35 13.39 -8.15
C ARG A 58 3.04 14.15 -8.34
N GLU A 59 3.02 15.17 -9.20
CA GLU A 59 1.81 15.93 -9.50
C GLU A 59 0.70 15.05 -10.08
N LYS A 60 1.04 14.12 -11.00
CA LYS A 60 0.07 13.12 -11.50
C LYS A 60 -0.40 12.16 -10.41
N ARG A 61 0.45 11.78 -9.46
CA ARG A 61 0.08 10.92 -8.34
C ARG A 61 -0.84 11.68 -7.37
N ASP A 62 -0.44 12.87 -6.96
CA ASP A 62 -1.19 13.74 -6.06
C ASP A 62 -2.55 14.13 -6.68
N ALA A 63 -2.61 14.36 -8.00
CA ALA A 63 -3.85 14.59 -8.73
C ALA A 63 -4.76 13.36 -8.80
N ARG A 64 -4.20 12.14 -8.90
CA ARG A 64 -4.96 10.88 -8.83
C ARG A 64 -5.50 10.64 -7.42
N GLU A 65 -4.66 10.83 -6.41
CA GLU A 65 -5.04 10.73 -4.99
C GLU A 65 -6.15 11.75 -4.67
N ALA A 66 -5.98 13.02 -5.06
CA ALA A 66 -7.01 14.05 -4.87
C ALA A 66 -8.30 13.78 -5.65
N LYS A 67 -8.20 13.15 -6.83
CA LYS A 67 -9.38 12.72 -7.59
C LYS A 67 -10.11 11.58 -6.87
N GLN A 68 -9.38 10.58 -6.38
CA GLN A 68 -9.96 9.47 -5.62
C GLN A 68 -10.59 9.94 -4.30
N ILE A 69 -9.95 10.84 -3.56
CA ILE A 69 -10.50 11.43 -2.35
C ILE A 69 -11.79 12.20 -2.67
N ARG A 70 -11.81 12.97 -3.76
CA ARG A 70 -13.01 13.71 -4.18
C ARG A 70 -14.15 12.77 -4.59
N GLU A 71 -13.85 11.72 -5.35
CA GLU A 71 -14.83 10.68 -5.70
C GLU A 71 -15.35 9.98 -4.44
N ALA A 72 -14.48 9.68 -3.46
CA ALA A 72 -14.89 9.11 -2.17
C ALA A 72 -15.76 10.09 -1.34
N LEU A 73 -15.46 11.38 -1.37
CA LEU A 73 -16.26 12.42 -0.70
C LEU A 73 -17.61 12.65 -1.39
N GLU A 74 -17.69 12.57 -2.71
CA GLU A 74 -18.96 12.59 -3.46
C GLU A 74 -19.78 11.31 -3.20
N ILE A 75 -19.11 10.17 -2.96
CA ILE A 75 -19.77 8.91 -2.55
C ILE A 75 -20.39 9.05 -1.16
N ARG A 76 -19.79 9.81 -0.22
CA ARG A 76 -20.35 10.01 1.13
C ARG A 76 -21.82 10.44 1.11
N ASP A 77 -22.17 11.36 0.21
CA ASP A 77 -23.53 11.87 0.06
C ASP A 77 -24.44 10.91 -0.77
N VAL A 78 -23.87 9.82 -1.31
CA VAL A 78 -24.50 8.84 -2.22
C VAL A 78 -24.41 7.40 -1.69
N LEU A 79 -23.97 7.17 -0.44
CA LEU A 79 -23.90 5.82 0.13
C LEU A 79 -25.32 5.24 0.28
N ARG A 80 -25.76 4.52 -0.75
CA ARG A 80 -27.09 3.92 -0.89
C ARG A 80 -27.23 2.57 -0.19
N CYS A 81 -26.16 2.10 0.46
CA CYS A 81 -26.15 0.85 1.17
C CYS A 81 -25.72 1.06 2.63
N PRO A 82 -26.52 0.57 3.59
CA PRO A 82 -26.10 0.48 4.98
C PRO A 82 -24.84 -0.37 5.14
N LEU A 83 -24.06 -0.08 6.18
CA LEU A 83 -23.00 -0.94 6.65
C LEU A 83 -23.59 -1.99 7.61
N ALA A 84 -23.40 -3.27 7.29
CA ALA A 84 -23.83 -4.37 8.14
C ALA A 84 -22.63 -5.03 8.82
N VAL A 85 -22.63 -5.04 10.15
CA VAL A 85 -21.56 -5.67 10.97
C VAL A 85 -22.18 -6.60 11.99
N MET A 86 -21.40 -7.57 12.47
CA MET A 86 -21.83 -8.50 13.51
C MET A 86 -20.99 -8.28 14.77
N GLN A 87 -21.62 -8.24 15.94
CA GLN A 87 -20.87 -8.20 17.20
C GLN A 87 -20.07 -9.49 17.40
N ALA A 88 -18.83 -9.40 17.85
CA ALA A 88 -17.93 -10.55 17.88
C ALA A 88 -18.42 -11.65 18.84
N GLY A 89 -19.09 -11.31 19.94
CA GLY A 89 -19.75 -12.30 20.80
C GLY A 89 -20.72 -13.22 20.05
N ARG A 90 -21.51 -12.67 19.12
CA ARG A 90 -22.40 -13.46 18.24
C ARG A 90 -21.60 -14.24 17.19
N PHE A 91 -20.61 -13.59 16.58
CA PHE A 91 -19.76 -14.22 15.56
C PHE A 91 -19.01 -15.46 16.09
N LEU A 92 -18.51 -15.41 17.32
CA LEU A 92 -17.83 -16.54 17.97
C LEU A 92 -18.76 -17.75 18.19
N ALA A 93 -20.07 -17.54 18.25
CA ALA A 93 -21.06 -18.61 18.41
C ALA A 93 -21.45 -19.30 17.09
N LEU A 94 -21.07 -18.75 15.92
CA LEU A 94 -21.43 -19.32 14.62
C LEU A 94 -20.74 -20.66 14.36
N GLU A 95 -21.45 -21.64 13.83
CA GLU A 95 -20.84 -22.90 13.37
C GLU A 95 -20.38 -22.82 11.90
N GLU A 96 -21.07 -21.99 11.11
CA GLU A 96 -20.77 -21.70 9.71
C GLU A 96 -21.04 -20.22 9.42
N LEU A 97 -20.57 -19.71 8.27
CA LEU A 97 -20.85 -18.35 7.84
C LEU A 97 -22.26 -18.30 7.20
N PRO A 98 -23.25 -17.65 7.82
CA PRO A 98 -24.58 -17.53 7.22
C PRO A 98 -24.58 -16.51 6.08
N PRO A 99 -25.46 -16.65 5.07
CA PRO A 99 -25.66 -15.58 4.10
C PRO A 99 -26.30 -14.35 4.77
N HIS A 100 -26.10 -13.18 4.18
CA HIS A 100 -26.65 -11.91 4.68
C HIS A 100 -28.15 -11.97 5.00
N GLU A 101 -28.95 -12.59 4.13
CA GLU A 101 -30.40 -12.69 4.29
C GLU A 101 -30.83 -13.45 5.54
N GLU A 102 -30.02 -14.38 6.02
CA GLU A 102 -30.24 -15.10 7.27
C GLU A 102 -29.73 -14.29 8.46
N ALA A 103 -28.49 -13.78 8.37
CA ALA A 103 -27.85 -13.02 9.43
C ALA A 103 -28.59 -11.71 9.77
N ARG A 104 -29.21 -11.04 8.78
CA ARG A 104 -29.81 -9.70 8.95
C ARG A 104 -30.93 -9.60 9.98
N HIS A 105 -31.59 -10.69 10.34
CA HIS A 105 -32.74 -10.65 11.24
C HIS A 105 -32.31 -10.54 12.71
N ASP A 106 -31.33 -11.36 13.12
CA ASP A 106 -30.99 -11.51 14.56
C ASP A 106 -29.50 -11.32 14.88
N HIS A 107 -28.64 -11.22 13.86
CA HIS A 107 -27.19 -11.24 14.04
C HIS A 107 -26.48 -9.93 13.65
N LEU A 108 -27.03 -9.18 12.68
CA LEU A 108 -26.38 -7.98 12.16
C LEU A 108 -26.87 -6.69 12.82
N LEU A 109 -25.91 -5.83 13.16
CA LEU A 109 -26.12 -4.41 13.40
C LEU A 109 -26.05 -3.67 12.05
N ILE A 110 -27.11 -2.95 11.72
CA ILE A 110 -27.23 -2.17 10.49
C ILE A 110 -27.01 -0.70 10.80
N LEU A 111 -25.99 -0.12 10.18
CA LEU A 111 -25.63 1.30 10.26
C LEU A 111 -26.08 1.95 8.95
N ASP A 112 -27.20 2.66 8.99
CA ASP A 112 -27.97 3.05 7.80
C ASP A 112 -27.23 3.99 6.84
N ASN A 113 -26.29 4.77 7.34
CA ASN A 113 -25.52 5.72 6.56
C ASN A 113 -24.12 5.92 7.15
N PHE A 114 -23.30 6.67 6.40
CA PHE A 114 -21.92 6.94 6.76
C PHE A 114 -21.76 7.68 8.08
N ASP A 115 -22.58 8.71 8.33
CA ASP A 115 -22.45 9.53 9.54
C ASP A 115 -22.73 8.69 10.79
N ILE A 116 -23.77 7.85 10.74
CA ILE A 116 -24.06 6.88 11.81
C ILE A 116 -22.91 5.90 12.00
N ALA A 117 -22.35 5.37 10.91
CA ALA A 117 -21.22 4.45 10.99
C ALA A 117 -19.96 5.11 11.55
N LEU A 118 -19.67 6.34 11.15
CA LEU A 118 -18.55 7.14 11.62
C LEU A 118 -18.69 7.42 13.12
N ASP A 119 -19.84 7.94 13.55
CA ASP A 119 -20.12 8.19 14.96
C ASP A 119 -20.02 6.90 15.78
N PHE A 120 -20.49 5.78 15.20
CA PHE A 120 -20.43 4.48 15.85
C PHE A 120 -19.00 4.00 16.11
N PHE A 121 -18.11 4.08 15.12
CA PHE A 121 -16.71 3.64 15.25
C PHE A 121 -15.76 4.69 15.85
N THR A 122 -16.19 5.94 15.99
CA THR A 122 -15.42 6.97 16.70
C THR A 122 -15.57 6.86 18.23
N ASP A 123 -16.60 6.16 18.71
CA ASP A 123 -16.86 5.94 20.13
C ASP A 123 -15.73 5.09 20.77
N PRO A 124 -15.00 5.62 21.78
CA PRO A 124 -13.95 4.86 22.44
C PRO A 124 -14.47 3.55 23.03
N GLY A 125 -13.87 2.43 22.60
CA GLY A 125 -14.28 1.10 23.04
C GLY A 125 -15.13 0.34 22.01
N ARG A 126 -15.26 0.83 20.77
CA ARG A 126 -15.78 0.03 19.66
C ARG A 126 -14.71 -0.17 18.61
N PHE A 127 -14.45 -1.43 18.28
CA PHE A 127 -13.39 -1.83 17.37
C PHE A 127 -13.98 -2.50 16.13
N GLY A 128 -13.76 -1.88 14.97
CA GLY A 128 -14.09 -2.49 13.69
C GLY A 128 -13.03 -3.47 13.22
N VAL A 129 -13.45 -4.64 12.74
CA VAL A 129 -12.58 -5.66 12.15
C VAL A 129 -13.10 -6.05 10.77
N PHE A 130 -12.25 -5.88 9.77
CA PHE A 130 -12.48 -6.34 8.42
C PHE A 130 -11.78 -7.66 8.16
N PHE A 131 -12.54 -8.72 7.86
CA PHE A 131 -11.98 -10.00 7.45
C PHE A 131 -11.96 -10.12 5.93
N SER A 132 -10.76 -10.07 5.36
CA SER A 132 -10.56 -10.43 3.97
C SER A 132 -10.28 -11.92 3.85
N HIS A 133 -11.08 -12.62 3.06
CA HIS A 133 -10.92 -14.05 2.85
C HIS A 133 -11.22 -14.40 1.39
N GLN A 134 -10.98 -15.66 1.04
CA GLN A 134 -11.18 -16.14 -0.30
C GLN A 134 -12.20 -17.27 -0.30
N TRP A 135 -13.15 -17.24 -1.24
CA TRP A 135 -14.09 -18.35 -1.39
C TRP A 135 -13.34 -19.64 -1.75
N THR A 136 -13.63 -20.70 -1.00
CA THR A 136 -13.01 -22.04 -1.11
C THR A 136 -13.94 -23.08 -1.72
N SER A 137 -15.15 -22.67 -2.11
CA SER A 137 -16.09 -23.45 -2.92
C SER A 137 -16.82 -22.50 -3.87
N LEU A 138 -17.43 -23.06 -4.92
CA LEU A 138 -18.31 -22.34 -5.83
C LEU A 138 -19.63 -21.92 -5.18
N THR A 139 -20.04 -22.57 -4.09
CA THR A 139 -21.38 -22.39 -3.48
C THR A 139 -21.35 -21.77 -2.10
N VAL A 140 -20.30 -22.03 -1.31
CA VAL A 140 -20.13 -21.53 0.05
C VAL A 140 -18.76 -20.87 0.22
N PRO A 141 -18.64 -19.82 1.06
CA PRO A 141 -17.37 -19.12 1.24
C PRO A 141 -16.31 -20.01 1.92
N ASP A 142 -16.72 -20.77 2.93
CA ASP A 142 -15.86 -21.65 3.72
C ASP A 142 -16.50 -23.01 3.92
N HIS A 143 -16.27 -23.94 2.98
CA HIS A 143 -16.78 -25.31 3.08
C HIS A 143 -16.07 -26.14 4.17
N SER A 144 -14.91 -25.68 4.64
CA SER A 144 -14.02 -26.43 5.53
C SER A 144 -14.15 -26.02 7.00
N GLY A 145 -14.70 -24.84 7.26
CA GLY A 145 -14.71 -24.21 8.58
C GLY A 145 -13.35 -23.66 9.03
N LEU A 146 -12.28 -23.87 8.25
CA LEU A 146 -10.92 -23.46 8.62
C LEU A 146 -10.75 -21.95 8.58
N GLN A 147 -11.46 -21.24 7.68
CA GLN A 147 -11.42 -19.79 7.64
C GLN A 147 -12.19 -19.19 8.81
N LEU A 148 -13.37 -19.73 9.12
CA LEU A 148 -14.13 -19.32 10.29
C LEU A 148 -13.32 -19.55 11.58
N ALA A 149 -12.67 -20.71 11.72
CA ALA A 149 -11.78 -20.97 12.86
C ALA A 149 -10.64 -19.96 12.97
N ALA A 150 -10.00 -19.62 11.85
CA ALA A 150 -8.94 -18.61 11.81
C ALA A 150 -9.46 -17.20 12.17
N MET A 151 -10.64 -16.82 11.68
CA MET A 151 -11.30 -15.56 12.05
C MET A 151 -11.56 -15.51 13.56
N LYS A 152 -12.14 -16.56 14.14
CA LYS A 152 -12.41 -16.62 15.59
C LYS A 152 -11.14 -16.48 16.43
N ALA A 153 -10.08 -17.20 16.07
CA ALA A 153 -8.78 -17.09 16.74
C ALA A 153 -8.20 -15.67 16.64
N SER A 154 -8.41 -14.98 15.51
CA SER A 154 -7.96 -13.59 15.36
C SER A 154 -8.77 -12.60 16.20
N VAL A 155 -10.07 -12.84 16.42
CA VAL A 155 -10.89 -12.04 17.36
C VAL A 155 -10.31 -12.17 18.77
N GLU A 156 -10.01 -13.39 19.23
CA GLU A 156 -9.41 -13.62 20.55
C GLU A 156 -8.07 -12.90 20.70
N ALA A 157 -7.23 -12.91 19.65
CA ALA A 157 -5.97 -12.17 19.64
C ALA A 157 -6.17 -10.65 19.68
N LEU A 158 -7.21 -10.12 19.01
CA LEU A 158 -7.53 -8.69 19.03
C LEU A 158 -8.06 -8.24 20.40
N VAL A 159 -8.89 -9.05 21.06
CA VAL A 159 -9.34 -8.82 22.44
C VAL A 159 -8.13 -8.66 23.38
N GLN A 160 -7.16 -9.57 23.29
CA GLN A 160 -5.93 -9.51 24.10
C GLN A 160 -5.08 -8.28 23.76
N LYS A 161 -4.94 -7.95 22.47
CA LYS A 161 -4.12 -6.83 21.99
C LYS A 161 -4.68 -5.47 22.45
N HIS A 162 -5.99 -5.28 22.37
CA HIS A 162 -6.65 -4.01 22.69
C HIS A 162 -7.07 -3.92 24.16
N GLY A 163 -7.05 -5.02 24.91
CA GLY A 163 -7.49 -5.05 26.30
C GLY A 163 -8.99 -4.77 26.46
N CYS A 164 -9.79 -5.13 25.46
CA CYS A 164 -11.24 -4.95 25.42
C CYS A 164 -11.98 -6.26 25.67
N THR A 165 -13.30 -6.27 25.48
CA THR A 165 -14.14 -7.47 25.53
C THR A 165 -14.62 -7.87 24.13
N VAL A 166 -15.16 -9.08 24.00
CA VAL A 166 -15.75 -9.55 22.72
C VAL A 166 -16.96 -8.72 22.28
N ASP A 167 -17.60 -8.01 23.21
CA ASP A 167 -18.79 -7.19 22.92
C ASP A 167 -18.42 -5.82 22.34
N ASP A 168 -17.16 -5.43 22.50
CA ASP A 168 -16.57 -4.20 21.98
C ASP A 168 -16.12 -4.34 20.51
N ILE A 169 -16.05 -5.57 19.99
CA ILE A 169 -15.56 -5.86 18.64
C ILE A 169 -16.74 -6.09 17.68
N TYR A 170 -16.65 -5.48 16.50
CA TYR A 170 -17.63 -5.61 15.43
C TYR A 170 -16.93 -6.08 14.16
N VAL A 171 -17.36 -7.24 13.67
CA VAL A 171 -16.75 -7.91 12.53
C VAL A 171 -17.55 -7.66 11.25
N TRP A 172 -16.81 -7.49 10.16
CA TRP A 172 -17.33 -7.39 8.81
C TRP A 172 -16.75 -8.55 7.99
N VAL A 173 -17.62 -9.30 7.33
CA VAL A 173 -17.25 -10.40 6.41
C VAL A 173 -18.16 -10.28 5.19
N ASP A 174 -17.59 -10.32 3.99
CA ASP A 174 -18.34 -10.04 2.75
C ASP A 174 -19.63 -10.87 2.61
N TYR A 175 -19.65 -12.12 3.06
CA TYR A 175 -20.77 -13.02 2.85
C TYR A 175 -22.03 -12.62 3.63
N PHE A 176 -21.91 -12.32 4.93
CA PHE A 176 -23.03 -11.86 5.74
C PHE A 176 -23.20 -10.34 5.73
N SER A 177 -22.15 -9.57 5.42
CA SER A 177 -22.23 -8.11 5.42
C SER A 177 -22.76 -7.56 4.10
N ILE A 178 -22.74 -8.34 3.02
CA ILE A 178 -23.27 -7.94 1.70
C ILE A 178 -24.49 -8.78 1.34
N PRO A 179 -25.62 -8.17 0.92
CA PRO A 179 -26.79 -8.89 0.41
C PRO A 179 -26.41 -9.90 -0.69
N GLN A 180 -26.82 -11.16 -0.56
CA GLN A 180 -26.48 -12.21 -1.52
C GLN A 180 -27.55 -12.40 -2.59
N ALA A 181 -28.82 -12.19 -2.26
CA ALA A 181 -29.96 -12.49 -3.12
C ALA A 181 -30.27 -11.38 -4.15
N ASN A 182 -30.18 -10.12 -3.74
CA ASN A 182 -30.48 -8.99 -4.63
C ASN A 182 -29.20 -8.46 -5.29
N CYS A 183 -29.10 -8.59 -6.61
CA CYS A 183 -27.91 -8.17 -7.36
C CYS A 183 -27.66 -6.65 -7.33
N ILE A 184 -28.71 -5.83 -7.29
CA ILE A 184 -28.59 -4.37 -7.22
C ILE A 184 -28.10 -3.95 -5.83
N SER A 185 -28.67 -4.52 -4.78
CA SER A 185 -28.22 -4.30 -3.40
C SER A 185 -26.79 -4.77 -3.20
N LYS A 186 -26.44 -5.96 -3.71
CA LYS A 186 -25.08 -6.50 -3.72
C LYS A 186 -24.11 -5.53 -4.38
N TYR A 187 -24.45 -5.05 -5.58
CA TYR A 187 -23.63 -4.12 -6.33
C TYR A 187 -23.42 -2.80 -5.57
N ASN A 188 -24.50 -2.22 -5.01
CA ASN A 188 -24.40 -0.99 -4.23
C ASN A 188 -23.54 -1.17 -2.96
N ALA A 189 -23.66 -2.31 -2.28
CA ALA A 189 -22.84 -2.65 -1.11
C ALA A 189 -21.35 -2.76 -1.48
N ILE A 190 -21.03 -3.41 -2.61
CA ILE A 190 -19.66 -3.51 -3.12
C ILE A 190 -19.09 -2.14 -3.46
N LEU A 191 -19.89 -1.25 -4.07
CA LEU A 191 -19.46 0.12 -4.38
C LEU A 191 -19.18 0.94 -3.11
N SER A 192 -19.91 0.70 -2.02
CA SER A 192 -19.69 1.37 -0.73
C SER A 192 -18.50 0.83 0.06
N LEU A 193 -17.97 -0.33 -0.32
CA LEU A 193 -16.94 -1.05 0.44
C LEU A 193 -15.71 -0.19 0.79
N PRO A 194 -15.08 0.54 -0.15
CA PRO A 194 -13.85 1.28 0.16
C PRO A 194 -14.04 2.32 1.26
N VAL A 195 -15.23 2.92 1.35
CA VAL A 195 -15.55 3.98 2.30
C VAL A 195 -15.86 3.41 3.69
N TYR A 196 -16.52 2.26 3.77
CA TYR A 196 -16.79 1.64 5.07
C TYR A 196 -15.57 0.91 5.64
N VAL A 197 -14.74 0.30 4.79
CA VAL A 197 -13.51 -0.35 5.27
C VAL A 197 -12.53 0.67 5.85
N SER A 198 -12.53 1.92 5.38
CA SER A 198 -11.70 2.97 6.01
C SER A 198 -12.19 3.39 7.41
N LEU A 199 -13.38 2.97 7.84
CA LEU A 199 -13.85 3.17 9.23
C LEU A 199 -13.41 2.02 10.15
N LEU A 200 -12.98 0.89 9.61
CA LEU A 200 -12.63 -0.30 10.37
C LEU A 200 -11.14 -0.27 10.70
N GLU A 201 -10.81 -0.24 11.99
CA GLU A 201 -9.43 -0.07 12.46
C GLU A 201 -8.52 -1.28 12.18
N ASN A 202 -9.09 -2.48 12.11
CA ASN A 202 -8.31 -3.72 12.02
C ASN A 202 -8.63 -4.45 10.72
N PHE A 203 -7.60 -4.65 9.89
CA PHE A 203 -7.68 -5.44 8.67
C PHE A 203 -6.98 -6.79 8.87
N VAL A 204 -7.72 -7.88 8.72
CA VAL A 204 -7.20 -9.24 8.92
C VAL A 204 -7.35 -10.07 7.65
N ILE A 205 -6.24 -10.55 7.14
CA ILE A 205 -6.19 -11.50 6.02
C ILE A 205 -6.38 -12.91 6.56
N VAL A 206 -7.38 -13.61 6.03
CA VAL A 206 -7.73 -14.97 6.39
C VAL A 206 -7.43 -15.88 5.19
N ALA A 207 -6.23 -16.45 5.20
CA ALA A 207 -5.76 -17.32 4.13
C ALA A 207 -5.06 -18.58 4.68
N PRO A 208 -5.77 -19.43 5.45
CA PRO A 208 -5.27 -20.75 5.82
C PRO A 208 -5.10 -21.64 4.58
N ASP A 209 -4.29 -22.70 4.70
CA ASP A 209 -4.15 -23.70 3.65
C ASP A 209 -5.42 -24.56 3.59
N VAL A 210 -6.19 -24.40 2.51
CA VAL A 210 -7.45 -25.12 2.27
C VAL A 210 -7.46 -25.63 0.84
N VAL A 211 -7.91 -26.85 0.61
CA VAL A 211 -8.14 -27.37 -0.75
C VAL A 211 -9.51 -26.90 -1.21
N HIS A 212 -9.60 -26.24 -2.35
CA HIS A 212 -10.87 -25.78 -2.91
C HIS A 212 -11.77 -26.98 -3.21
N ALA A 213 -13.02 -26.97 -2.73
CA ALA A 213 -13.94 -28.10 -2.81
C ALA A 213 -14.17 -28.58 -4.26
N ASP A 214 -14.37 -27.64 -5.17
CA ASP A 214 -14.74 -27.94 -6.56
C ASP A 214 -13.54 -28.08 -7.52
N THR A 215 -12.50 -27.25 -7.42
CA THR A 215 -11.37 -27.27 -8.36
C THR A 215 -10.21 -28.16 -7.89
N GLY A 216 -10.13 -28.47 -6.59
CA GLY A 216 -8.99 -29.17 -5.99
C GLY A 216 -7.73 -28.31 -5.86
N ASP A 217 -7.78 -27.02 -6.21
CA ASP A 217 -6.63 -26.12 -6.08
C ASP A 217 -6.38 -25.77 -4.62
N VAL A 218 -5.11 -25.58 -4.24
CA VAL A 218 -4.76 -25.14 -2.89
C VAL A 218 -4.98 -23.63 -2.77
N CYS A 219 -5.96 -23.27 -1.95
CA CYS A 219 -6.20 -21.92 -1.47
C CYS A 219 -5.26 -21.64 -0.29
N ASN A 220 -4.33 -20.70 -0.45
CA ASN A 220 -3.38 -20.28 0.58
C ASN A 220 -3.06 -18.78 0.44
N MET A 221 -2.12 -18.28 1.24
CA MET A 221 -1.68 -16.88 1.15
C MET A 221 -1.19 -16.49 -0.26
N GLY A 222 -0.50 -17.39 -0.97
CA GLY A 222 -0.04 -17.14 -2.34
C GLY A 222 -1.20 -17.01 -3.33
N SER A 223 -2.19 -17.90 -3.24
CA SER A 223 -3.40 -17.81 -4.09
C SER A 223 -4.20 -16.54 -3.78
N TYR A 224 -4.32 -16.19 -2.49
CA TYR A 224 -5.00 -14.97 -2.03
C TYR A 224 -4.37 -13.72 -2.63
N MET A 225 -3.04 -13.56 -2.53
CA MET A 225 -2.32 -12.39 -3.04
C MET A 225 -2.46 -12.21 -4.56
N ASN A 226 -2.61 -13.32 -5.31
CA ASN A 226 -2.78 -13.29 -6.76
C ASN A 226 -4.21 -12.92 -7.20
N ARG A 227 -5.22 -12.97 -6.31
CA ARG A 227 -6.64 -12.74 -6.64
C ARG A 227 -7.03 -11.26 -6.77
N GLY A 228 -6.08 -10.34 -6.65
CA GLY A 228 -6.26 -8.97 -7.14
C GLY A 228 -7.18 -8.06 -6.32
N TRP A 229 -7.55 -8.44 -5.08
CA TRP A 229 -8.20 -7.51 -4.13
C TRP A 229 -7.22 -6.46 -3.55
N CYS A 230 -5.93 -6.66 -3.83
CA CYS A 230 -4.75 -5.85 -3.51
C CYS A 230 -4.81 -4.35 -3.87
N ARG A 231 -5.83 -3.82 -4.56
CA ARG A 231 -5.91 -2.38 -4.94
C ARG A 231 -7.01 -1.58 -4.25
N ALA A 232 -8.06 -2.22 -3.72
CA ALA A 232 -9.10 -1.52 -2.94
C ALA A 232 -8.79 -1.60 -1.43
N GLU A 233 -8.33 -2.76 -0.95
CA GLU A 233 -8.02 -2.99 0.48
C GLU A 233 -6.72 -2.32 0.95
N GLN A 234 -5.72 -2.21 0.07
CA GLN A 234 -4.49 -1.47 0.39
C GLN A 234 -4.70 0.05 0.39
N LEU A 235 -5.76 0.54 -0.26
CA LEU A 235 -6.13 1.96 -0.25
C LEU A 235 -6.99 2.31 0.98
N SER A 236 -7.87 1.41 1.41
CA SER A 236 -8.70 1.64 2.60
C SER A 236 -7.90 1.57 3.91
N CYS A 237 -6.79 0.83 3.94
CA CYS A 237 -5.91 0.74 5.12
C CYS A 237 -4.79 1.81 5.15
N MET A 238 -4.68 2.66 4.11
CA MET A 238 -3.69 3.74 4.00
C MET A 238 -4.28 5.16 4.04
N LEU A 239 -5.60 5.31 4.14
CA LEU A 239 -6.27 6.58 4.47
C LEU A 239 -6.33 6.75 6.00
#